data_AF-A0A0E9WIY2-F1
#
_entry.id   AF-A0A0E9WIY2-F1
#
_cell.length_a   1.000
_cell.length_b   1.000
_cell.length_c   1.000
_cell.angle_alpha   90.00
_cell.angle_beta   90.00
_cell.angle_gamma   90.00
#
_symmetry.space_group_name_H-M   'P 1'
#
loop_
_entity.id
_entity.type
_entity.pdbx_description
1 polymer ?
#
loop_
_entity_poly.entity_id
_entity_poly.type
_entity_poly.pdbx_seq_one_letter_code
_entity_poly.pdbx_strand_id
1 'polypeptide(L)'
;MEMCLRHGCGVEYVQLLIDFGANVYLPTLIIEKSTKQNEAVELLLKERGCPKSLMSQCRLAIRMHLKKINKMHCINDLEIPPVLKNFLIYRTAPSRSLTF
;
A
#
# COMPACT_ATOMS: atom_id res chain seq x y z
N MET A 1 -6.96 -1.85 -9.75
CA MET A 1 -5.62 -1.42 -10.22
C MET A 1 -5.59 -1.30 -11.74
N GLU A 2 -5.91 -2.35 -12.52
CA GLU A 2 -5.93 -2.25 -13.99
C GLU A 2 -6.80 -1.11 -14.51
N MET A 3 -8.06 -1.03 -14.08
CA MET A 3 -8.96 0.06 -14.47
C MET A 3 -8.43 1.42 -14.06
N CYS A 4 -7.74 1.53 -12.91
CA CYS A 4 -7.17 2.79 -12.43
C CYS A 4 -6.09 3.30 -13.39
N LEU A 5 -5.28 2.40 -13.94
CA LEU A 5 -4.25 2.76 -14.92
C LEU A 5 -4.86 3.12 -16.28
N ARG A 6 -5.90 2.39 -16.73
CA ARG A 6 -6.61 2.70 -17.98
C ARG A 6 -7.29 4.08 -17.97
N HIS A 7 -7.78 4.51 -16.80
CA HIS A 7 -8.43 5.81 -16.64
C HIS A 7 -7.46 6.94 -16.24
N GLY A 8 -6.15 6.68 -16.22
CA GLY A 8 -5.15 7.69 -15.89
C GLY A 8 -5.26 8.23 -14.45
N CYS A 9 -5.61 7.38 -13.48
CA CYS A 9 -5.61 7.79 -12.07
C CYS A 9 -4.22 8.28 -11.64
N GLY A 10 -4.19 9.27 -10.74
CA GLY A 10 -2.96 9.85 -10.20
C GLY A 10 -2.07 8.83 -9.49
N VAL A 11 -0.76 9.13 -9.45
CA VAL A 11 0.28 8.27 -8.84
C VAL A 11 0.00 8.00 -7.37
N GLU A 12 -0.55 8.97 -6.64
CA GLU A 12 -0.87 8.87 -5.21
C GLU A 12 -1.96 7.84 -4.96
N TYR A 13 -2.96 7.78 -5.85
CA TYR A 13 -4.01 6.78 -5.77
C TYR A 13 -3.48 5.38 -6.09
N VAL A 14 -2.57 5.26 -7.06
CA VAL A 14 -1.93 3.99 -7.38
C VAL A 14 -1.02 3.54 -6.22
N GLN A 15 -0.24 4.43 -5.64
CA GLN A 15 0.56 4.16 -4.43
C GLN A 15 -0.32 3.68 -3.29
N LEU A 16 -1.47 4.32 -3.04
CA LEU A 16 -2.44 3.89 -2.03
C LEU A 16 -2.90 2.46 -2.27
N LEU A 17 -3.27 2.10 -3.50
CA LEU A 17 -3.68 0.73 -3.81
C LEU A 17 -2.54 -0.27 -3.56
N ILE A 18 -1.31 0.09 -3.95
CA ILE A 18 -0.12 -0.74 -3.72
C ILE A 18 0.12 -0.92 -2.23
N ASP A 19 0.04 0.14 -1.43
CA ASP A 19 0.23 0.10 0.02
C ASP A 19 -0.77 -0.80 0.74
N PHE A 20 -1.98 -0.92 0.18
CA PHE A 20 -3.05 -1.81 0.64
C PHE A 20 -2.98 -3.23 0.07
N GLY A 21 -1.93 -3.57 -0.68
CA GLY A 21 -1.65 -4.93 -1.14
C GLY A 21 -2.30 -5.27 -2.48
N ALA A 22 -2.61 -4.28 -3.32
CA ALA A 22 -3.03 -4.55 -4.69
C ALA A 22 -1.94 -5.33 -5.45
N ASN A 23 -2.37 -6.30 -6.25
CA ASN A 23 -1.46 -7.09 -7.08
C ASN A 23 -0.85 -6.22 -8.19
N VAL A 24 0.47 -6.07 -8.17
CA VAL A 24 1.23 -5.30 -9.18
C VAL A 24 1.52 -6.10 -10.45
N TYR A 25 1.41 -7.44 -10.40
CA TYR A 25 1.59 -8.34 -11.54
C TYR A 25 0.27 -8.50 -12.31
N LEU A 26 -0.15 -7.43 -12.96
CA LEU A 26 -1.32 -7.42 -13.83
C LEU A 26 -0.92 -7.89 -15.23
N PRO A 27 -1.42 -9.04 -15.70
CA PRO A 27 -1.05 -9.63 -17.00
C PRO A 27 -1.65 -8.86 -18.20
N THR A 28 -2.71 -8.09 -17.98
CA THR A 28 -3.46 -7.33 -18.98
C THR A 28 -2.86 -5.97 -19.32
N LEU A 29 -1.90 -5.49 -18.53
CA LEU A 29 -1.04 -4.35 -18.90
C LEU A 29 0.09 -4.86 -19.79
N ILE A 30 -0.27 -5.34 -20.98
CA ILE A 30 0.60 -5.15 -22.13
C ILE A 30 0.66 -3.64 -22.26
N ILE A 31 1.78 -3.02 -21.87
CA ILE A 31 1.97 -1.58 -22.02
C ILE A 31 2.01 -1.35 -23.53
N GLU A 32 0.84 -1.24 -24.15
CA GLU A 32 0.71 -0.79 -25.51
C GLU A 32 1.36 0.58 -25.56
N LYS A 33 2.20 0.81 -26.58
CA LYS A 33 2.89 2.09 -26.84
C LYS A 33 1.96 3.32 -26.84
N SER A 34 0.64 3.13 -26.84
CA SER A 34 -0.38 4.17 -26.77
C SER A 34 -0.71 4.64 -25.35
N THR A 35 -0.46 3.83 -24.31
CA THR A 35 -0.60 4.27 -22.91
C THR A 35 0.56 5.23 -22.66
N LYS A 36 0.27 6.54 -22.59
CA LYS A 36 1.27 7.53 -22.17
C LYS A 36 1.94 7.00 -20.90
N GLN A 37 3.25 6.78 -20.96
CA GLN A 37 4.03 6.45 -19.76
C GLN A 37 3.82 7.60 -18.78
N ASN A 38 2.99 7.34 -17.78
CA ASN A 38 2.71 8.26 -16.71
C ASN A 38 3.39 7.73 -15.45
N GLU A 39 3.59 8.64 -14.49
CA GLU A 39 4.27 8.34 -13.23
C GLU A 39 3.67 7.13 -12.50
N ALA A 40 2.36 6.89 -12.64
CA ALA A 40 1.68 5.73 -12.08
C ALA A 40 2.10 4.39 -12.71
N VAL A 41 2.36 4.35 -14.02
CA VAL A 41 2.89 3.17 -14.72
C VAL A 41 4.35 2.93 -14.33
N GLU A 42 5.16 3.97 -14.23
CA GLU A 42 6.55 3.87 -13.77
C GLU A 42 6.63 3.34 -12.33
N LEU A 43 5.78 3.85 -11.44
CA LEU A 43 5.64 3.36 -10.07
C LEU A 43 5.31 1.86 -10.04
N LEU A 44 4.34 1.42 -10.86
CA LEU A 44 3.96 0.01 -10.94
C LEU A 44 5.14 -0.87 -11.40
N LEU A 45 5.89 -0.43 -12.42
CA LEU A 45 7.06 -1.16 -12.93
C LEU A 45 8.15 -1.27 -11.86
N LYS A 46 8.41 -0.20 -11.11
CA LYS A 46 9.35 -0.20 -9.99
C LYS A 46 8.94 -1.21 -8.92
N GLU A 47 7.67 -1.22 -8.53
CA GLU A 47 7.14 -2.13 -7.51
C GLU A 47 7.11 -3.60 -7.96
N ARG A 48 7.14 -3.89 -9.27
CA ARG A 48 7.33 -5.26 -9.79
C ARG A 48 8.76 -5.76 -9.60
N GLY A 49 9.76 -4.89 -9.78
CA GLY A 49 11.18 -5.26 -9.65
C GLY A 49 11.69 -5.26 -8.20
N CYS A 50 10.98 -4.58 -7.30
CA CYS A 50 11.39 -4.42 -5.90
C CYS A 50 10.37 -5.06 -4.97
N PRO A 51 10.71 -6.15 -4.26
CA PRO A 51 9.79 -6.72 -3.27
C PRO A 51 9.52 -5.72 -2.15
N LYS A 52 8.28 -5.71 -1.65
CA LYS A 52 7.89 -4.89 -0.49
C LYS A 52 8.80 -5.18 0.71
N SER A 53 9.09 -4.14 1.50
CA SER A 53 9.81 -4.31 2.76
C SER A 53 9.09 -5.33 3.66
N LEU A 54 9.86 -6.04 4.50
CA LEU A 54 9.28 -6.98 5.48
C LEU A 54 8.21 -6.31 6.35
N MET A 55 8.45 -5.06 6.76
CA MET A 55 7.50 -4.27 7.55
C MET A 55 6.15 -4.08 6.82
N SER A 56 6.19 -3.76 5.52
CA SER A 56 4.99 -3.63 4.68
C SER A 56 4.28 -4.97 4.50
N GLN A 57 5.03 -6.05 4.28
CA GLN A 57 4.48 -7.40 4.17
C GLN A 57 3.80 -7.84 5.49
N CYS A 58 4.44 -7.60 6.64
CA CYS A 58 3.86 -7.90 7.95
C CYS A 58 2.55 -7.12 8.17
N ARG A 59 2.51 -5.83 7.81
CA ARG A 59 1.26 -5.04 7.90
C ARG A 59 0.14 -5.65 7.09
N LEU A 60 0.41 -6.02 5.84
CA LEU A 60 -0.59 -6.66 4.98
C LEU A 60 -1.06 -7.98 5.55
N ALA A 61 -0.14 -8.85 5.97
CA ALA A 61 -0.45 -10.16 6.54
C ALA A 61 -1.34 -10.04 7.80
N ILE A 62 -0.96 -9.19 8.76
CA ILE A 62 -1.73 -8.95 9.99
C ILE A 62 -3.12 -8.41 9.65
N ARG A 63 -3.20 -7.39 8.79
CA ARG A 63 -4.48 -6.77 8.43
C ARG A 63 -5.39 -7.73 7.68
N MET A 64 -4.85 -8.51 6.74
CA MET A 64 -5.60 -9.53 6.01
C MET A 64 -6.17 -10.58 6.96
N HIS A 65 -5.36 -11.06 7.91
CA HIS A 65 -5.81 -12.02 8.91
C HIS A 65 -6.94 -11.45 9.78
N LEU A 66 -6.74 -10.25 10.36
CA LEU A 66 -7.73 -9.58 11.19
C LEU A 66 -9.03 -9.26 10.42
N LYS A 67 -8.94 -8.90 9.14
CA LYS A 67 -10.11 -8.71 8.26
C LYS A 67 -10.85 -10.03 8.05
N LYS A 68 -10.14 -11.13 7.80
CA LYS A 68 -10.73 -12.46 7.58
C LYS A 68 -11.54 -12.93 8.79
N ILE A 69 -11.10 -12.61 10.01
CA ILE A 69 -11.80 -12.97 11.25
C ILE A 69 -12.75 -11.87 11.75
N ASN A 70 -12.97 -10.80 10.97
CA ASN A 70 -13.79 -9.64 11.33
C ASN A 70 -13.39 -8.94 12.66
N LYS A 71 -12.10 -8.92 12.98
CA LYS A 71 -11.54 -8.30 14.21
C LYS A 71 -10.61 -7.13 13.91
N MET A 72 -10.97 -6.30 12.94
CA MET A 72 -10.16 -5.10 12.62
C MET A 72 -10.05 -4.12 13.79
N HIS A 73 -11.07 -4.04 14.65
CA HIS A 73 -11.07 -3.19 15.83
C HIS A 73 -10.01 -3.63 16.88
N CYS A 74 -9.62 -4.90 16.90
CA CYS A 74 -8.66 -5.45 17.86
C CYS A 74 -7.22 -4.97 17.66
N ILE A 75 -6.91 -4.21 16.60
CA ILE A 75 -5.55 -3.66 16.40
C ILE A 75 -5.13 -2.80 17.60
N ASN A 76 -6.08 -2.08 18.22
CA ASN A 76 -5.80 -1.25 19.39
C ASN A 76 -5.50 -2.07 20.65
N ASP A 77 -5.96 -3.33 20.70
CA ASP A 77 -5.84 -4.21 21.86
C ASP A 77 -4.55 -5.06 21.83
N LEU A 78 -3.82 -5.06 20.69
CA LEU A 78 -2.57 -5.81 20.56
C LEU A 78 -1.52 -5.35 21.58
N GLU A 79 -0.80 -6.29 22.19
CA GLU A 79 0.31 -6.01 23.10
C GLU A 79 1.60 -5.65 22.33
N ILE A 80 1.54 -4.54 21.58
CA ILE A 80 2.64 -4.02 20.75
C ILE A 80 2.82 -2.52 20.96
N PRO A 81 4.01 -1.96 20.66
CA PRO A 81 4.25 -0.53 20.74
C PRO A 81 3.21 0.32 19.97
N PRO A 82 2.79 1.50 20.49
CA PRO A 82 1.80 2.36 19.84
C PRO A 82 2.18 2.79 18.41
N VAL A 83 3.49 2.94 18.14
CA VAL A 83 3.99 3.25 16.79
C VAL A 83 3.64 2.15 15.78
N LEU A 84 3.65 0.88 16.20
CA LEU A 84 3.27 -0.23 15.35
C LEU A 84 1.75 -0.32 15.20
N LYS A 85 0.96 0.01 16.24
CA LYS A 85 -0.50 0.13 16.12
C LYS A 85 -0.88 1.18 15.07
N ASN A 86 -0.28 2.36 15.16
CA ASN A 86 -0.47 3.46 14.19
C ASN A 86 -0.08 3.02 12.78
N PHE A 87 1.06 2.35 12.63
CA PHE A 87 1.49 1.79 11.36
C PHE A 87 0.49 0.78 10.78
N LEU A 88 -0.06 -0.11 11.61
CA LEU A 88 -1.07 -1.10 11.21
C LEU A 88 -2.40 -0.46 10.80
N ILE A 89 -2.78 0.71 11.34
CA ILE A 89 -4.02 1.43 10.97
C ILE A 89 -3.81 2.50 9.90
N TYR A 90 -2.64 2.58 9.26
CA TYR A 90 -2.28 3.63 8.29
C TYR A 90 -2.35 5.05 8.85
N ARG A 91 -2.12 5.22 10.16
CA ARG A 91 -1.99 6.54 10.77
C ARG A 91 -0.51 6.92 10.78
N THR A 92 -0.19 8.10 10.25
CA THR A 92 1.14 8.70 10.41
C THR A 92 1.39 8.89 11.90
N ALA A 93 2.57 8.49 12.39
CA ALA A 93 2.95 8.80 13.76
C ALA A 93 2.87 10.33 13.93
N PRO A 94 2.36 10.86 15.07
CA PRO A 94 2.45 12.29 15.31
C PRO A 94 3.93 12.66 15.20
N SER A 95 4.24 13.57 14.27
CA SER A 95 5.54 14.19 14.19
C SER A 95 5.85 14.70 15.59
N ARG A 96 6.88 14.14 16.25
CA ARG A 96 7.43 14.77 17.45
C ARG A 96 7.85 16.16 17.00
N SER A 97 7.06 17.17 17.30
CA SER A 97 7.48 18.56 17.23
C SER A 97 8.65 18.65 18.22
N LEU A 98 9.87 18.63 17.69
CA LEU A 98 11.04 19.07 18.43
C LEU A 98 10.86 20.57 18.60
N THR A 99 10.16 20.96 19.66
CA THR A 99 10.25 22.33 20.19
C THR A 99 11.64 22.45 20.79
N PHE A 100 12.52 23.16 20.08
CA PHE A 100 13.71 23.76 20.66
C PHE A 100 13.32 24.92 21.57
#